data_AF-A0A0A2JAX4-F1
#
_entry.id   AF-A0A0A2JAX4-F1
#
_cell.length_a   1.000
_cell.length_b   1.000
_cell.length_c   1.000
_cell.angle_alpha   90.00
_cell.angle_beta   90.00
_cell.angle_gamma   90.00
#
_symmetry.space_group_name_H-M   'P 1'
#
loop_
_entity.id
_entity.type
_entity.pdbx_description
1 polymer ?
#
loop_
_entity_poly.entity_id
_entity_poly.type
_entity_poly.pdbx_seq_one_letter_code
_entity_poly.pdbx_strand_id
1 'polypeptide(L)'
;MQFISQHTCIPEPKVLCSFTRSGRTYIVMERIKGDMIGRGWVTRSEDLKMRLLSQLAARVREMRNLQLLEGINVASVDGGSLFDCRVPGPSLRFGPFNTIQDFHRHLRMGI
;
A
#
# COMPACT_ATOMS: atom_id res chain seq x y z
N MET A 1 5.86 -4.89 -4.40
CA MET A 1 7.04 -5.09 -3.55
C MET A 1 8.30 -4.70 -4.30
N GLN A 2 8.72 -5.40 -5.36
CA GLN A 2 9.98 -5.07 -6.05
C GLN A 2 10.13 -3.58 -6.44
N PHE A 3 9.09 -2.95 -6.98
CA PHE A 3 9.07 -1.51 -7.25
C PHE A 3 9.40 -0.67 -6.00
N ILE A 4 8.74 -0.92 -4.86
CA ILE A 4 9.00 -0.18 -3.61
C ILE A 4 10.43 -0.44 -3.12
N SER A 5 10.90 -1.69 -3.11
CA SER A 5 12.25 -2.04 -2.69
C SER A 5 13.37 -1.42 -3.56
N GLN A 6 13.08 -1.16 -4.84
CA GLN A 6 14.04 -0.56 -5.78
C GLN A 6 14.14 0.96 -5.64
N HIS A 7 13.08 1.61 -5.13
CA HIS A 7 12.98 3.06 -5.10
C HIS A 7 12.88 3.65 -3.68
N THR A 8 12.89 2.80 -2.64
CA THR A 8 12.85 3.22 -1.23
C THR A 8 13.76 2.34 -0.37
N CYS A 9 14.12 2.86 0.80
CA CYS A 9 14.82 2.18 1.89
C CYS A 9 13.85 1.56 2.90
N ILE A 10 12.58 1.36 2.53
CA ILE A 10 11.60 0.70 3.39
C ILE A 10 11.98 -0.78 3.49
N PRO A 11 12.11 -1.34 4.70
CA PRO A 11 12.41 -2.75 4.86
C PRO A 11 11.23 -3.59 4.36
N GLU A 12 11.43 -4.27 3.23
CA GLU A 12 10.44 -5.17 2.65
C GLU A 12 10.88 -6.63 2.79
N PRO A 13 9.92 -7.57 2.96
CA PRO A 13 10.23 -8.98 2.96
C PRO A 13 10.64 -9.42 1.54
N LYS A 14 11.74 -10.18 1.43
CA LYS A 14 12.16 -10.73 0.15
C LYS A 14 11.13 -11.72 -0.36
N VAL A 15 10.62 -11.51 -1.58
CA VAL A 15 9.72 -12.46 -2.23
C VAL A 15 10.53 -13.67 -2.67
N LEU A 16 10.13 -14.87 -2.22
CA LEU A 16 10.75 -16.14 -2.58
C LEU A 16 10.07 -16.76 -3.81
N CYS A 17 8.73 -16.74 -3.84
CA CYS A 17 7.95 -17.13 -5.01
C CYS A 17 6.53 -16.57 -4.95
N SER A 18 5.86 -16.57 -6.10
CA SER A 18 4.42 -16.39 -6.21
C SER A 18 3.82 -17.52 -7.05
N PHE A 19 2.64 -18.00 -6.67
CA PHE A 19 1.95 -19.06 -7.40
C PHE A 19 0.44 -18.97 -7.20
N THR A 20 -0.31 -19.52 -8.16
CA THR A 20 -1.77 -19.58 -8.10
C THR A 20 -2.21 -21.01 -7.81
N ARG A 21 -3.08 -21.18 -6.81
CA ARG A 21 -3.70 -22.47 -6.49
C ARG A 21 -5.18 -22.26 -6.20
N SER A 22 -6.04 -23.03 -6.87
CA SER A 22 -7.51 -22.96 -6.72
C SER A 22 -8.06 -21.53 -6.85
N GLY A 23 -7.57 -20.77 -7.84
CA GLY A 23 -8.00 -19.39 -8.11
C GLY A 23 -7.48 -18.34 -7.14
N ARG A 24 -6.59 -18.69 -6.20
CA ARG A 24 -5.97 -17.75 -5.25
C ARG A 24 -4.49 -17.58 -5.53
N THR A 25 -4.03 -16.34 -5.59
CA THR A 25 -2.61 -16.00 -5.71
C THR A 25 -1.97 -15.93 -4.33
N TYR A 26 -0.91 -16.70 -4.16
CA TYR A 26 -0.09 -16.72 -2.96
C TYR A 26 1.25 -16.08 -3.25
N ILE A 27 1.77 -15.31 -2.29
CA ILE A 27 3.12 -14.77 -2.33
C ILE A 27 3.84 -15.30 -1.09
N VAL A 28 4.87 -16.10 -1.30
CA VAL A 28 5.75 -16.59 -0.23
C VAL A 28 6.92 -15.63 -0.12
N MET A 29 7.16 -15.16 1.09
CA MET A 29 8.16 -14.15 1.38
C MET A 29 8.86 -14.42 2.70
N GLU A 30 10.06 -13.88 2.87
CA GLU A 30 10.79 -13.97 4.13
C GLU A 30 10.03 -13.30 5.27
N ARG A 31 10.09 -13.88 6.47
CA ARG A 31 9.49 -13.27 7.66
C ARG A 31 10.41 -12.15 8.18
N ILE A 32 9.90 -10.93 8.22
CA ILE A 32 10.57 -9.84 8.94
C ILE A 32 10.54 -10.15 10.44
N LYS A 33 11.72 -10.21 11.05
CA LYS A 33 11.86 -10.37 12.51
C LYS A 33 11.52 -9.06 13.20
N GLY A 34 10.65 -9.13 14.20
CA GLY A 34 10.27 -7.98 15.02
C GLY A 34 8.87 -8.12 15.59
N ASP A 35 8.46 -7.08 16.31
CA ASP A 35 7.13 -6.95 16.88
C ASP A 35 6.29 -5.95 16.09
N MET A 36 4.97 -6.20 16.04
CA MET A 36 4.03 -5.23 15.52
C MET A 36 4.13 -3.94 16.33
N ILE A 37 4.21 -2.79 15.65
CA ILE A 37 4.31 -1.47 16.29
C ILE A 37 3.20 -1.24 17.33
N GLY A 38 2.00 -1.81 17.10
CA GLY A 38 0.86 -1.72 18.01
C GLY A 38 0.97 -2.57 19.29
N ARG A 39 1.88 -3.57 19.33
CA ARG A 39 2.10 -4.40 20.54
C ARG A 39 2.55 -3.48 21.69
N GLY A 40 1.81 -3.50 22.79
CA GLY A 40 2.10 -2.69 23.98
C GLY A 40 1.97 -1.18 23.76
N TRP A 41 1.20 -0.73 22.76
CA TRP A 41 1.08 0.69 22.44
C TRP A 41 0.58 1.53 23.61
N VAL A 42 -0.47 1.08 24.31
CA VAL A 42 -1.11 1.82 25.42
C VAL A 42 -0.12 2.06 26.56
N THR A 43 0.68 1.07 26.91
CA THR A 43 1.63 1.10 28.04
C THR A 43 2.99 1.68 27.67
N ARG A 44 3.24 2.01 26.40
CA ARG A 44 4.50 2.58 25.94
C ARG A 44 4.59 4.05 26.35
N SER A 45 5.77 4.49 26.78
CA SER A 45 6.03 5.90 27.10
C SER A 45 5.85 6.80 25.88
N GLU A 46 5.44 8.05 26.10
CA GLU A 46 5.23 9.04 25.02
C GLU A 46 6.48 9.27 24.17
N ASP A 47 7.67 9.34 24.76
CA ASP A 47 8.93 9.53 24.00
C ASP A 47 9.18 8.41 22.97
N LEU A 48 8.91 7.16 23.36
CA LEU A 48 9.03 6.01 22.48
C LEU A 48 7.94 6.01 21.40
N LYS A 49 6.71 6.43 21.72
CA LYS A 49 5.65 6.60 20.72
C LYS A 49 6.05 7.66 19.70
N MET A 50 6.51 8.83 20.14
CA MET A 50 6.97 9.91 19.25
C MET A 50 8.09 9.45 18.33
N ARG A 51 9.08 8.71 18.86
CA ARG A 51 10.20 8.19 18.07
C ARG A 51 9.72 7.22 16.99
N LEU A 52 8.84 6.27 17.35
CA LEU A 52 8.28 5.31 16.40
C LEU A 52 7.41 5.97 15.33
N LEU A 53 6.57 6.93 15.71
CA LEU A 53 5.74 7.68 14.77
C LEU A 53 6.59 8.53 13.82
N SER A 54 7.67 9.13 14.33
CA SER A 54 8.62 9.89 13.51
C SER A 54 9.30 9.01 12.45
N GLN A 55 9.75 7.82 12.86
CA GLN A 55 10.32 6.83 11.93
C GLN A 55 9.30 6.37 10.88
N LEU A 56 8.07 6.03 11.31
CA LEU A 56 7.00 5.63 10.41
C LEU A 56 6.64 6.74 9.42
N ALA A 57 6.52 7.98 9.90
CA ALA A 57 6.22 9.14 9.08
C ALA A 57 7.31 9.36 8.00
N ALA A 58 8.58 9.20 8.36
CA ALA A 58 9.68 9.30 7.40
C ALA A 58 9.55 8.25 6.27
N ARG A 59 9.26 6.98 6.61
CA ARG A 59 9.06 5.91 5.62
C ARG A 59 7.83 6.14 4.74
N VAL A 60 6.73 6.62 5.31
CA VAL A 60 5.53 6.97 4.54
C VAL A 60 5.80 8.12 3.58
N ARG A 61 6.57 9.14 4.00
CA ARG A 61 6.98 10.24 3.11
C ARG A 61 7.86 9.74 1.97
N GLU A 62 8.82 8.87 2.26
CA GLU A 62 9.67 8.23 1.25
C GLU A 62 8.84 7.52 0.17
N MET A 63 7.86 6.71 0.58
CA MET A 63 6.92 6.06 -0.36
C MET A 63 6.08 7.05 -1.16
N ARG A 64 5.61 8.15 -0.55
CA ARG A 64 4.79 9.16 -1.22
C ARG A 64 5.57 10.03 -2.21
N ASN A 65 6.89 10.12 -2.05
CA ASN A 65 7.77 10.88 -2.93
C ASN A 65 8.18 10.08 -4.18
N LEU A 66 7.79 8.80 -4.29
CA LEU A 66 7.98 8.03 -5.51
C LEU A 66 7.31 8.75 -6.68
N GLN A 67 8.09 9.02 -7.73
CA GLN A 67 7.59 9.69 -8.92
C GLN A 67 6.50 8.82 -9.57
N LEU A 68 5.34 9.43 -9.79
CA LEU A 68 4.31 8.84 -10.63
C LEU A 68 4.79 8.86 -12.07
N LEU A 69 4.55 7.78 -12.82
CA LEU A 69 4.78 7.77 -14.27
C LEU A 69 3.98 8.92 -14.90
N GLU A 70 4.60 9.67 -15.82
CA GLU A 70 3.98 10.81 -16.49
C GLU A 70 2.67 10.41 -17.18
N GLY A 71 1.62 11.24 -17.04
CA GLY A 71 0.29 10.96 -17.56
C GLY A 71 -0.68 10.40 -16.50
N ILE A 72 -0.87 11.17 -15.41
CA ILE A 72 -1.58 10.81 -14.17
C ILE A 72 -2.76 9.87 -14.43
N ASN A 73 -2.63 8.65 -13.91
CA ASN A 73 -3.68 7.64 -13.88
C ASN A 73 -3.72 7.03 -12.47
N VAL A 74 -4.89 7.02 -11.81
CA VAL A 74 -5.12 6.32 -10.55
C VAL A 74 -5.48 4.87 -10.89
N ALA A 75 -4.47 4.00 -10.80
CA ALA A 75 -4.54 2.62 -11.24
C ALA A 75 -3.77 1.68 -10.31
N SER A 76 -3.89 0.37 -10.56
CA SER A 76 -2.96 -0.63 -10.02
C SER A 76 -1.53 -0.37 -10.50
N VAL A 77 -0.55 -0.99 -9.84
CA VAL A 77 0.90 -0.83 -10.14
C VAL A 77 1.30 -1.25 -11.56
N ASP A 78 0.46 -2.06 -12.22
CA ASP A 78 0.56 -2.50 -13.60
C ASP A 78 -0.30 -1.68 -14.58
N GLY A 79 -0.90 -0.58 -14.10
CA GLY A 79 -1.82 0.26 -14.87
C GLY A 79 -3.26 -0.28 -14.97
N GLY A 80 -3.56 -1.42 -14.34
CA GLY A 80 -4.88 -2.06 -14.40
C GLY A 80 -5.91 -1.51 -13.40
N SER A 81 -7.06 -2.19 -13.32
CA SER A 81 -8.12 -1.89 -12.35
C SER A 81 -7.62 -2.01 -10.90
N LEU A 82 -8.11 -1.15 -10.02
CA LEU A 82 -7.93 -1.27 -8.57
C LEU A 82 -8.76 -2.44 -8.02
N PHE A 83 -8.43 -2.88 -6.81
CA PHE A 83 -9.18 -3.91 -6.07
C PHE A 83 -9.24 -3.55 -4.58
N ASP A 84 -10.41 -3.22 -4.04
CA ASP A 84 -10.60 -2.92 -2.61
C ASP A 84 -12.04 -3.24 -2.19
N CYS A 85 -12.21 -4.10 -1.18
CA CYS A 85 -13.53 -4.48 -0.66
C CYS A 85 -14.17 -3.43 0.24
N ARG A 86 -13.43 -2.39 0.62
CA ARG A 86 -13.91 -1.29 1.47
C ARG A 86 -14.52 -0.17 0.63
N VAL A 87 -14.32 -0.18 -0.69
CA VAL A 87 -14.92 0.79 -1.61
C VAL A 87 -16.28 0.25 -2.06
N PRO A 88 -17.39 0.95 -1.75
CA PRO A 88 -18.72 0.53 -2.18
C PRO A 88 -18.84 0.53 -3.71
N GLY A 89 -19.48 -0.49 -4.28
CA GLY A 89 -19.67 -0.59 -5.71
C GLY A 89 -20.26 -1.93 -6.14
N PRO A 90 -20.59 -2.08 -7.44
CA PRO A 90 -21.14 -3.34 -7.97
C PRO A 90 -20.11 -4.47 -8.04
N SER A 91 -18.82 -4.17 -7.85
CA SER A 91 -17.70 -5.11 -7.93
C SER A 91 -16.59 -4.66 -6.99
N LEU A 92 -15.72 -5.59 -6.59
CA LEU A 92 -14.48 -5.30 -5.88
C LEU A 92 -13.45 -4.58 -6.76
N ARG A 93 -13.65 -4.58 -8.09
CA ARG A 93 -12.79 -3.92 -9.07
C ARG A 93 -13.39 -2.62 -9.59
N PHE A 94 -12.56 -1.59 -9.72
CA PHE A 94 -12.94 -0.26 -10.20
C PHE A 94 -11.74 0.49 -10.79
N GLY A 95 -11.98 1.57 -11.52
CA GLY A 95 -10.94 2.25 -12.30
C GLY A 95 -10.42 1.38 -13.46
N PRO A 96 -9.26 1.71 -14.05
CA PRO A 96 -8.37 2.84 -13.72
C PRO A 96 -9.01 4.22 -13.98
N PHE A 97 -8.45 5.30 -13.43
CA PHE A 97 -8.98 6.66 -13.60
C PHE A 97 -7.93 7.62 -14.15
N ASN A 98 -8.24 8.34 -15.22
CA ASN A 98 -7.33 9.32 -15.82
C ASN A 98 -7.08 10.56 -14.95
N THR A 99 -7.86 10.77 -13.90
CA THR A 99 -7.68 11.90 -12.99
C THR A 99 -8.01 11.52 -11.55
N ILE A 100 -7.43 12.24 -10.60
CA ILE A 100 -7.78 12.12 -9.18
C ILE A 100 -9.26 12.52 -8.97
N GLN A 101 -9.76 13.47 -9.74
CA GLN A 101 -11.14 13.94 -9.70
C GLN A 101 -12.12 12.83 -10.07
N ASP A 102 -11.83 12.06 -11.12
CA ASP A 102 -12.66 10.92 -11.53
C ASP A 102 -12.68 9.83 -10.45
N PHE A 103 -11.52 9.55 -9.86
CA PHE A 103 -11.43 8.63 -8.73
C PHE A 103 -12.27 9.10 -7.53
N HIS A 104 -12.15 10.37 -7.14
CA HIS A 104 -12.93 10.93 -6.02
C HIS A 104 -14.43 10.95 -6.28
N ARG A 105 -14.84 11.26 -7.52
CA ARG A 105 -16.25 11.18 -7.93
C ARG A 105 -16.77 9.74 -7.83
N HIS A 106 -15.97 8.75 -8.21
CA HIS A 106 -16.32 7.34 -8.00
C HIS A 106 -16.49 6.98 -6.52
N LEU A 107 -15.55 7.40 -5.65
CA LEU A 107 -15.65 7.16 -4.20
C LEU A 107 -16.90 7.77 -3.56
N ARG A 108 -17.45 8.83 -4.16
CA ARG A 108 -18.70 9.48 -3.71
C ARG A 108 -19.94 9.03 -4.48
N MET A 109 -19.87 7.89 -5.17
CA MET A 109 -20.98 7.31 -5.94
C MET A 109 -21.53 8.25 -7.02
N GLY A 110 -20.65 9.04 -7.66
CA GLY A 110 -21.00 9.96 -8.74
C GLY A 110 -21.23 11.41 -8.32
N ILE A 111 -21.17 11.72 -7.02
CA ILE A 111 -21.30 13.08 -6.45
C ILE A 111 -20.00 13.87 -6.57
#